data_AF-A0A107FJ54-F1
#
_entry.id   AF-A0A107FJ54-F1
#
_cell.length_a   1.000
_cell.length_b   1.000
_cell.length_c   1.000
_cell.angle_alpha   90.00
_cell.angle_beta   90.00
_cell.angle_gamma   90.00
#
_symmetry.space_group_name_H-M   'P 1'
#
loop_
_entity.id
_entity.type
_entity.pdbx_description
1 polymer ?
#
loop_
_entity_poly.entity_id
_entity_poly.type
_entity_poly.pdbx_seq_one_letter_code
_entity_poly.pdbx_strand_id
1 'polypeptide(L)'
;MIAASHIDVDDNKKQLRLTDASVINGAQSQGEIRGWIEENYGDDYKAEDGEEPPFYVRAEIIVDPDPGEVVETAIARNTATPVKSISQAGARGHLDDLELSIRKEFPNAKIRKSETDIDVLDTRKILQYTRLLMPESVSMTDSTAERLRAYKNPEQCLSDFSSWYEARSYDEDAALKYNFCVAMAPVALKEYEYWEQHDAWNGQRVWEETKKGGRACQRDESGKITWISPGLIFPIMSAMSEFVEKAASGKWQLKKPKIFKPTEMIARVVAQFRNVNSDPMLMGRSGQAYEAVRIYPRTLVEVMRDLDA
;
A
#
# COMPACT_ATOMS: atom_id res chain seq x y z
N MET A 1 -13.09 -18.70 12.61
CA MET A 1 -14.03 -19.49 11.78
C MET A 1 -13.31 -20.76 11.35
N ILE A 2 -13.95 -21.91 11.49
CA ILE A 2 -13.37 -23.23 11.25
C ILE A 2 -14.15 -23.90 10.11
N ALA A 3 -13.46 -24.42 9.11
CA ALA A 3 -14.02 -25.27 8.07
C ALA A 3 -13.73 -26.73 8.40
N ALA A 4 -14.65 -27.65 8.13
CA ALA A 4 -14.45 -29.09 8.34
C ALA A 4 -15.23 -29.90 7.31
N SER A 5 -14.77 -31.12 7.01
CA SER A 5 -15.48 -32.05 6.11
C SER A 5 -16.62 -32.79 6.83
N HIS A 6 -16.51 -32.93 8.15
CA HIS A 6 -17.51 -33.59 8.98
C HIS A 6 -17.48 -33.07 10.42
N ILE A 7 -18.61 -33.16 11.11
CA ILE A 7 -18.76 -32.85 12.54
C ILE A 7 -19.52 -33.97 13.25
N ASP A 8 -18.97 -34.40 14.38
CA ASP A 8 -19.64 -35.28 15.35
C ASP A 8 -19.84 -34.52 16.66
N VAL A 9 -21.06 -34.55 17.18
CA VAL A 9 -21.51 -33.75 18.33
C VAL A 9 -21.90 -34.69 19.46
N ASP A 10 -21.13 -34.66 20.56
CA ASP A 10 -21.47 -35.37 21.80
C ASP A 10 -21.98 -34.34 22.82
N ASP A 11 -23.30 -34.11 22.82
CA ASP A 11 -23.96 -33.15 23.73
C ASP A 11 -23.81 -33.52 25.20
N ASN A 12 -23.74 -34.82 25.53
CA ASN A 12 -23.59 -35.30 26.90
C ASN A 12 -22.22 -34.93 27.47
N LYS A 13 -21.18 -34.97 26.61
CA LYS A 13 -19.82 -34.56 26.97
C LYS A 13 -19.50 -33.11 26.62
N LYS A 14 -20.44 -32.38 25.99
CA LYS A 14 -20.23 -31.03 25.44
C LYS A 14 -18.99 -30.95 24.54
N GLN A 15 -18.77 -31.99 23.72
CA GLN A 15 -17.60 -32.08 22.84
C GLN A 15 -18.04 -32.10 21.38
N LEU A 16 -17.25 -31.41 20.55
CA LEU A 16 -17.37 -31.43 19.10
C LEU A 16 -16.09 -32.07 18.53
N ARG A 17 -16.24 -33.06 17.66
CA ARG A 17 -15.13 -33.65 16.91
C ARG A 17 -15.27 -33.29 15.44
N LEU A 18 -14.23 -32.71 14.86
CA LEU A 18 -14.22 -32.26 13.47
C LEU A 18 -13.25 -33.12 12.65
N THR A 19 -13.66 -33.54 11.46
CA THR A 19 -12.81 -34.25 10.49
C THR A 19 -12.29 -33.27 9.45
N ASP A 20 -11.01 -33.40 9.07
CA ASP A 20 -10.30 -32.53 8.13
C ASP A 20 -10.48 -31.03 8.41
N ALA A 21 -10.47 -30.67 9.70
CA ALA A 21 -10.73 -29.31 10.13
C ALA A 21 -9.57 -28.36 9.82
N SER A 22 -9.89 -27.15 9.39
CA SER A 22 -8.93 -26.08 9.17
C SER A 22 -9.47 -24.75 9.66
N VAL A 23 -8.63 -23.97 10.33
CA VAL A 23 -8.94 -22.59 10.69
C VAL A 23 -8.79 -21.74 9.43
N ILE A 24 -9.86 -21.08 9.01
CA ILE A 24 -9.82 -20.17 7.86
C ILE A 24 -8.88 -19.01 8.20
N ASN A 25 -7.93 -18.73 7.30
CA ASN A 25 -6.80 -17.79 7.53
C ASN A 25 -5.88 -18.19 8.70
N GLY A 26 -5.83 -19.48 9.03
CA GLY A 26 -5.08 -20.05 10.17
C GLY A 26 -3.66 -19.52 10.31
N ALA A 27 -2.92 -19.38 9.20
CA ALA A 27 -1.54 -18.89 9.20
C ALA A 27 -1.41 -17.43 9.69
N GLN A 28 -2.36 -16.55 9.35
CA GLN A 28 -2.38 -15.15 9.84
C GLN A 28 -2.92 -15.07 11.27
N SER A 29 -4.02 -15.76 11.55
CA SER A 29 -4.62 -15.74 12.89
C SER A 29 -3.69 -16.37 13.93
N GLN A 30 -2.84 -17.32 13.54
CA GLN A 30 -1.93 -17.99 14.47
C GLN A 30 -0.85 -17.04 15.00
N GLY A 31 -0.34 -16.12 14.17
CA GLY A 31 0.63 -15.11 14.61
C GLY A 31 0.01 -14.11 15.59
N GLU A 32 -1.16 -13.58 15.26
CA GLU A 32 -1.91 -12.65 16.11
C GLU A 32 -2.38 -13.30 17.42
N ILE A 33 -2.85 -14.55 17.37
CA ILE A 33 -3.26 -15.30 18.56
C ILE A 33 -2.05 -15.58 19.44
N ARG A 34 -0.91 -15.99 18.87
CA ARG A 34 0.32 -16.18 19.65
C ARG A 34 0.79 -14.88 20.27
N GLY A 35 0.86 -13.80 19.49
CA GLY A 35 1.26 -12.47 19.99
C GLY A 35 0.34 -11.97 21.11
N TRP A 36 -0.98 -12.16 20.97
CA TRP A 36 -1.94 -11.82 22.03
C TRP A 36 -1.74 -12.70 23.28
N ILE A 37 -1.48 -14.00 23.12
CA ILE A 37 -1.20 -14.90 24.25
C ILE A 37 0.11 -14.51 24.95
N GLU A 38 1.18 -14.25 24.19
CA GLU A 38 2.48 -13.82 24.72
C GLU A 38 2.34 -12.48 25.46
N GLU A 39 1.60 -11.51 24.92
CA GLU A 39 1.37 -10.20 25.54
C GLU A 39 0.58 -10.31 26.86
N ASN A 40 -0.40 -11.22 26.93
CA ASN A 40 -1.32 -11.30 28.08
C ASN A 40 -0.93 -12.36 29.13
N TYR A 41 -0.17 -13.38 28.74
CA TYR A 41 0.17 -14.52 29.59
C TYR A 41 1.68 -14.83 29.65
N GLY A 42 2.51 -14.17 28.85
CA GLY A 42 3.98 -14.30 28.84
C GLY A 42 4.50 -15.50 28.05
N ASP A 43 5.81 -15.49 27.75
CA ASP A 43 6.51 -16.49 26.92
C ASP A 43 6.51 -17.92 27.52
N ASP A 44 6.25 -18.04 28.83
CA ASP A 44 6.22 -19.31 29.56
C ASP A 44 4.82 -19.94 29.64
N TYR A 45 3.81 -19.37 28.98
CA TYR A 45 2.45 -19.94 28.96
C TYR A 45 2.43 -21.30 28.25
N LYS A 46 2.45 -22.37 29.04
CA LYS A 46 2.17 -23.74 28.60
C LYS A 46 0.78 -24.08 29.08
N ALA A 47 -0.18 -24.17 28.17
CA ALA A 47 -1.43 -24.84 28.47
C ALA A 47 -1.08 -26.31 28.80
N GLU A 48 -1.22 -26.71 30.07
CA GLU A 48 -1.13 -28.13 30.42
C GLU A 48 -2.32 -28.87 29.78
N ASP A 49 -2.08 -30.10 29.30
CA ASP A 49 -3.14 -30.91 28.68
C ASP A 49 -4.29 -31.11 29.67
N GLY A 50 -5.40 -30.39 29.44
CA GLY A 50 -6.63 -30.50 30.22
C GLY A 50 -7.02 -29.27 31.04
N GLU A 51 -6.21 -28.21 31.09
CA GLU A 51 -6.65 -26.94 31.67
C GLU A 51 -7.52 -26.14 30.68
N GLU A 52 -8.69 -25.70 31.14
CA GLU A 52 -9.55 -24.82 30.35
C GLU A 52 -8.84 -23.47 30.15
N PRO A 53 -8.70 -22.98 28.90
CA PRO A 53 -8.08 -21.70 28.66
C PRO A 53 -8.88 -20.59 29.38
N PRO A 54 -8.22 -19.56 29.93
CA PRO A 54 -8.85 -18.53 30.78
C PRO A 54 -9.76 -17.56 30.01
N PHE A 55 -10.15 -17.88 28.78
CA PHE A 55 -10.95 -17.04 27.91
C PHE A 55 -11.89 -17.88 27.04
N TYR A 56 -13.05 -17.30 26.71
CA TYR A 56 -14.03 -17.93 25.85
C TYR A 56 -13.84 -17.50 24.40
N VAL A 57 -13.77 -18.47 23.49
CA VAL A 57 -13.73 -18.20 22.05
C VAL A 57 -15.08 -18.52 21.44
N ARG A 58 -15.67 -17.54 20.76
CA ARG A 58 -16.80 -17.79 19.86
C ARG A 58 -16.25 -18.24 18.51
N ALA A 59 -16.47 -19.50 18.18
CA ALA A 59 -16.15 -20.05 16.87
C ALA A 59 -17.42 -20.25 16.04
N GLU A 60 -17.32 -19.93 14.75
CA GLU A 60 -18.30 -20.34 13.74
C GLU A 60 -17.69 -21.50 12.95
N ILE A 61 -18.44 -22.60 12.84
CA ILE A 61 -18.04 -23.82 12.15
C ILE A 61 -18.87 -23.95 10.88
N ILE A 62 -18.20 -24.13 9.74
CA ILE A 62 -18.82 -24.42 8.45
C ILE A 62 -18.44 -25.86 8.10
N VAL A 63 -19.45 -26.70 7.87
CA VAL A 63 -19.25 -28.11 7.50
C VAL A 63 -19.73 -28.29 6.09
N ASP A 64 -18.84 -28.78 5.24
CA ASP A 64 -19.14 -29.05 3.83
C ASP A 64 -18.59 -30.43 3.45
N PRO A 65 -19.45 -31.39 3.09
CA PRO A 65 -19.07 -32.78 2.86
C PRO A 65 -18.34 -33.01 1.52
N ASP A 66 -18.29 -32.02 0.62
CA ASP A 66 -17.51 -32.12 -0.62
C ASP A 66 -16.11 -31.50 -0.44
N PRO A 67 -15.04 -32.32 -0.32
CA PRO A 67 -13.68 -31.81 -0.17
C PRO A 67 -13.20 -30.97 -1.38
N GLY A 68 -13.83 -31.12 -2.55
CA GLY A 68 -13.59 -30.25 -3.70
C GLY A 68 -14.10 -28.82 -3.49
N GLU A 69 -15.32 -28.65 -2.97
CA GLU A 69 -15.94 -27.35 -2.73
C GLU A 69 -15.35 -26.63 -1.52
N VAL A 70 -14.87 -27.35 -0.49
CA VAL A 70 -14.12 -26.75 0.64
C VAL A 70 -12.83 -26.10 0.15
N VAL A 71 -12.10 -26.81 -0.73
CA VAL A 71 -10.86 -26.32 -1.33
C VAL A 71 -11.16 -25.19 -2.31
N GLU A 72 -12.19 -25.28 -3.14
CA GLU A 72 -12.58 -24.20 -4.04
C GLU A 72 -13.11 -22.96 -3.31
N THR A 73 -13.84 -23.11 -2.20
CA THR A 73 -14.31 -21.99 -1.37
C THR A 73 -13.14 -21.33 -0.63
N ALA A 74 -12.19 -22.13 -0.12
CA ALA A 74 -10.95 -21.63 0.45
C ALA A 74 -10.04 -20.97 -0.61
N ILE A 75 -10.00 -21.50 -1.83
CA ILE A 75 -9.27 -20.91 -2.97
C ILE A 75 -9.95 -19.61 -3.39
N ALA A 76 -11.26 -19.61 -3.68
CA ALA A 76 -12.01 -18.42 -4.09
C ALA A 76 -11.93 -17.28 -3.07
N ARG A 77 -11.90 -17.61 -1.77
CA ARG A 77 -11.74 -16.62 -0.70
C ARG A 77 -10.28 -16.13 -0.55
N ASN A 78 -9.28 -16.98 -0.82
CA ASN A 78 -7.87 -16.58 -0.95
C ASN A 78 -7.58 -15.77 -2.23
N THR A 79 -8.31 -16.01 -3.31
CA THR A 79 -8.27 -15.19 -4.54
C THR A 79 -8.86 -13.80 -4.29
N ALA A 80 -9.81 -13.69 -3.36
CA ALA A 80 -10.40 -12.42 -2.94
C ALA A 80 -9.55 -11.63 -1.92
N THR A 81 -8.56 -12.25 -1.27
CA THR A 81 -7.67 -11.58 -0.29
C THR A 81 -6.21 -12.03 -0.47
N PRO A 82 -5.36 -11.26 -1.20
CA PRO A 82 -4.11 -11.77 -1.73
C PRO A 82 -2.99 -11.76 -0.69
N VAL A 83 -2.81 -12.88 0.02
CA VAL A 83 -1.62 -13.18 0.85
C VAL A 83 -0.62 -14.05 0.08
N LYS A 84 -0.77 -14.15 -1.25
CA LYS A 84 0.13 -14.91 -2.14
C LYS A 84 0.78 -14.05 -3.25
N SER A 85 0.49 -12.75 -3.31
CA SER A 85 0.90 -11.90 -4.44
C SER A 85 2.41 -11.62 -4.48
N ILE A 86 3.04 -11.29 -3.34
CA ILE A 86 4.43 -10.82 -3.32
C ILE A 86 5.43 -11.95 -3.48
N SER A 87 5.30 -13.05 -2.73
CA SER A 87 6.16 -14.23 -2.91
C SER A 87 6.05 -14.85 -4.31
N GLN A 88 4.85 -14.87 -4.91
CA GLN A 88 4.70 -15.35 -6.29
C GLN A 88 5.37 -14.42 -7.30
N ALA A 89 5.17 -13.10 -7.18
CA ALA A 89 5.83 -12.12 -8.04
C ALA A 89 7.36 -12.17 -7.91
N GLY A 90 7.85 -12.34 -6.67
CA GLY A 90 9.27 -12.53 -6.38
C GLY A 90 9.84 -13.81 -6.99
N ALA A 91 9.20 -14.95 -6.76
CA ALA A 91 9.65 -16.25 -7.27
C ALA A 91 9.62 -16.34 -8.81
N ARG A 92 8.69 -15.62 -9.46
CA ARG A 92 8.60 -15.55 -10.93
C ARG A 92 9.52 -14.49 -11.55
N GLY A 93 10.31 -13.76 -10.76
CA GLY A 93 11.24 -12.74 -11.24
C GLY A 93 10.57 -11.46 -11.74
N HIS A 94 9.29 -11.22 -11.43
CA HIS A 94 8.56 -10.04 -11.91
C HIS A 94 9.18 -8.74 -11.38
N LEU A 95 9.79 -8.82 -10.18
CA LEU A 95 10.34 -7.71 -9.41
C LEU A 95 11.82 -7.43 -9.70
N ASP A 96 12.47 -8.19 -10.57
CA ASP A 96 13.92 -8.13 -10.76
C ASP A 96 14.36 -6.82 -11.44
N ASP A 97 13.69 -6.43 -12.52
CA ASP A 97 14.01 -5.16 -13.21
C ASP A 97 13.74 -3.95 -12.30
N LEU A 98 12.71 -4.03 -11.45
CA LEU A 98 12.38 -3.00 -10.46
C LEU A 98 13.52 -2.84 -9.45
N GLU A 99 14.00 -3.95 -8.87
CA GLU A 99 15.13 -3.93 -7.94
C GLU A 99 16.41 -3.42 -8.61
N LEU A 100 16.71 -3.90 -9.83
CA LEU A 100 17.87 -3.47 -10.60
C LEU A 100 17.83 -1.97 -10.89
N SER A 101 16.65 -1.42 -11.19
CA SER A 101 16.47 0.02 -11.40
C SER A 101 16.76 0.82 -10.13
N ILE A 102 16.21 0.39 -8.98
CA ILE A 102 16.45 1.01 -7.68
C ILE A 102 17.93 0.97 -7.31
N ARG A 103 18.60 -0.17 -7.51
CA ARG A 103 20.03 -0.33 -7.18
C ARG A 103 20.96 0.55 -7.99
N LYS A 104 20.56 1.03 -9.17
CA LYS A 104 21.37 2.00 -9.94
C LYS A 104 21.59 3.30 -9.18
N GLU A 105 20.60 3.71 -8.39
CA GLU A 105 20.65 4.94 -7.60
C GLU A 105 20.93 4.67 -6.11
N PHE A 106 20.52 3.51 -5.61
CA PHE A 106 20.69 3.07 -4.23
C PHE A 106 21.42 1.71 -4.21
N PRO A 107 22.75 1.66 -4.36
CA PRO A 107 23.48 0.41 -4.62
C PRO A 107 23.25 -0.73 -3.62
N ASN A 108 22.98 -0.38 -2.36
CA ASN A 108 22.77 -1.35 -1.28
C ASN A 108 21.27 -1.66 -1.02
N ALA A 109 20.35 -1.03 -1.76
CA ALA A 109 18.94 -1.24 -1.55
C ALA A 109 18.51 -2.65 -2.00
N LYS A 110 17.69 -3.27 -1.15
CA LYS A 110 16.94 -4.47 -1.46
C LYS A 110 15.46 -4.15 -1.35
N ILE A 111 14.65 -4.82 -2.16
CA ILE A 111 13.19 -4.72 -2.09
C ILE A 111 12.61 -6.03 -1.57
N ARG A 112 11.47 -5.96 -0.88
CA ARG A 112 10.74 -7.12 -0.39
C ARG A 112 10.24 -7.97 -1.55
N LYS A 113 10.71 -9.20 -1.67
CA LYS A 113 10.25 -10.20 -2.66
C LYS A 113 9.52 -11.36 -2.00
N SER A 114 9.65 -11.54 -0.69
CA SER A 114 8.92 -12.50 0.12
C SER A 114 8.36 -11.86 1.39
N GLU A 115 7.37 -12.48 2.03
CA GLU A 115 6.86 -12.03 3.33
C GLU A 115 7.93 -12.12 4.44
N THR A 116 8.90 -13.02 4.28
CA THR A 116 9.99 -13.23 5.24
C THR A 116 11.13 -12.21 5.13
N ASP A 117 11.14 -11.35 4.10
CA ASP A 117 12.20 -10.36 3.98
C ASP A 117 12.00 -9.22 4.98
N ILE A 118 12.94 -9.14 5.93
CA ILE A 118 13.08 -8.08 6.93
C ILE A 118 14.15 -7.06 6.52
N ASP A 119 14.07 -5.84 7.04
CA ASP A 119 15.03 -4.75 6.79
C ASP A 119 15.28 -4.39 5.31
N VAL A 120 14.23 -4.51 4.48
CA VAL A 120 14.24 -4.17 3.05
C VAL A 120 13.14 -3.17 2.71
N LEU A 121 13.27 -2.50 1.57
CA LEU A 121 12.24 -1.58 1.08
C LEU A 121 10.95 -2.33 0.75
N ASP A 122 9.81 -1.81 1.19
CA ASP A 122 8.52 -2.41 0.89
C ASP A 122 8.15 -2.19 -0.59
N THR A 123 8.10 -3.29 -1.35
CA THR A 123 7.75 -3.28 -2.78
C THR A 123 6.38 -2.69 -3.06
N ARG A 124 5.39 -2.91 -2.18
CA ARG A 124 4.05 -2.33 -2.39
C ARG A 124 4.11 -0.81 -2.29
N LYS A 125 4.84 -0.28 -1.31
CA LYS A 125 5.03 1.17 -1.16
C LYS A 125 5.71 1.77 -2.39
N ILE A 126 6.78 1.12 -2.87
CA ILE A 126 7.47 1.55 -4.10
C ILE A 126 6.47 1.64 -5.27
N LEU A 127 5.68 0.59 -5.48
CA LEU A 127 4.69 0.54 -6.57
C LEU A 127 3.55 1.56 -6.40
N GLN A 128 3.13 1.84 -5.16
CA GLN A 128 2.20 2.92 -4.87
C GLN A 128 2.80 4.27 -5.27
N TYR A 129 4.06 4.53 -4.91
CA TYR A 129 4.74 5.80 -5.21
C TYR A 129 4.94 5.99 -6.71
N THR A 130 5.37 4.96 -7.44
CA THR A 130 5.53 5.03 -8.89
C THR A 130 4.19 5.27 -9.58
N ARG A 131 3.12 4.62 -9.10
CA ARG A 131 1.79 4.78 -9.66
C ARG A 131 1.25 6.19 -9.46
N LEU A 132 1.52 6.82 -8.32
CA LEU A 132 1.14 8.22 -8.09
C LEU A 132 1.80 9.18 -9.08
N LEU A 133 3.03 8.88 -9.52
CA LEU A 133 3.72 9.68 -10.54
C LEU A 133 3.30 9.37 -11.98
N MET A 134 2.43 8.37 -12.20
CA MET A 134 2.05 7.94 -13.54
C MET A 134 1.15 8.98 -14.23
N PRO A 135 1.61 9.64 -15.31
CA PRO A 135 0.79 10.60 -16.04
C PRO A 135 -0.30 9.90 -16.86
N GLU A 136 -1.31 10.65 -17.29
CA GLU A 136 -2.43 10.15 -18.11
C GLU A 136 -1.95 9.42 -19.39
N SER A 137 -0.86 9.92 -20.00
CA SER A 137 -0.25 9.31 -21.19
C SER A 137 0.32 7.91 -20.97
N VAL A 138 0.47 7.47 -19.72
CA VAL A 138 0.92 6.13 -19.34
C VAL A 138 -0.22 5.33 -18.72
N SER A 139 -1.03 5.94 -17.86
CA SER A 139 -2.15 5.25 -17.21
C SER A 139 -3.29 4.93 -18.18
N MET A 140 -3.39 5.66 -19.30
CA MET A 140 -4.49 5.66 -20.27
C MET A 140 -5.83 6.14 -19.68
N THR A 141 -5.80 6.73 -18.48
CA THR A 141 -7.00 7.25 -17.81
C THR A 141 -6.63 8.31 -16.79
N ASP A 142 -7.39 9.40 -16.76
CA ASP A 142 -7.31 10.43 -15.73
C ASP A 142 -8.41 10.29 -14.66
N SER A 143 -8.96 9.09 -14.49
CA SER A 143 -10.07 8.88 -13.55
C SER A 143 -9.66 9.05 -12.09
N THR A 144 -10.59 9.55 -11.28
CA THR A 144 -10.44 9.59 -9.81
C THR A 144 -10.13 8.21 -9.22
N ALA A 145 -10.69 7.14 -9.80
CA ALA A 145 -10.44 5.79 -9.34
C ALA A 145 -8.98 5.37 -9.54
N GLU A 146 -8.34 5.77 -10.64
CA GLU A 146 -6.91 5.51 -10.89
C GLU A 146 -6.04 6.25 -9.88
N ARG A 147 -6.28 7.55 -9.66
CA ARG A 147 -5.46 8.36 -8.75
C ARG A 147 -5.54 7.88 -7.29
N LEU A 148 -6.73 7.43 -6.87
CA LEU A 148 -6.94 6.92 -5.51
C LEU A 148 -6.47 5.47 -5.32
N ARG A 149 -6.14 4.75 -6.41
CA ARG A 149 -5.80 3.33 -6.37
C ARG A 149 -4.58 3.05 -5.49
N ALA A 150 -3.55 3.88 -5.61
CA ALA A 150 -2.36 3.76 -4.78
C ALA A 150 -2.72 3.83 -3.28
N TYR A 151 -3.60 4.73 -2.85
CA TYR A 151 -4.00 4.83 -1.45
C TYR A 151 -4.93 3.69 -1.00
N LYS A 152 -5.91 3.34 -1.82
CA LYS A 152 -6.99 2.41 -1.45
C LYS A 152 -6.63 0.94 -1.60
N ASN A 153 -5.77 0.60 -2.56
CA ASN A 153 -5.53 -0.78 -2.99
C ASN A 153 -4.03 -1.05 -3.21
N PRO A 154 -3.20 -1.09 -2.15
CA PRO A 154 -1.77 -1.39 -2.27
C PRO A 154 -1.50 -2.74 -2.96
N GLU A 155 -2.29 -3.77 -2.64
CA GLU A 155 -2.18 -5.10 -3.27
C GLU A 155 -2.49 -5.07 -4.76
N GLN A 156 -3.45 -4.25 -5.19
CA GLN A 156 -3.78 -4.13 -6.61
C GLN A 156 -2.62 -3.47 -7.38
N CYS A 157 -1.84 -2.59 -6.75
CA CYS A 157 -0.66 -2.03 -7.40
C CYS A 157 0.40 -3.10 -7.72
N LEU A 158 0.57 -4.07 -6.82
CA LEU A 158 1.45 -5.22 -7.04
C LEU A 158 0.89 -6.20 -8.08
N SER A 159 -0.41 -6.49 -8.00
CA SER A 159 -1.10 -7.36 -8.96
C SER A 159 -1.03 -6.80 -10.38
N ASP A 160 -1.40 -5.53 -10.56
CA ASP A 160 -1.34 -4.83 -11.84
C ASP A 160 0.08 -4.84 -12.41
N PHE A 161 1.09 -4.54 -11.58
CA PHE A 161 2.49 -4.58 -12.02
C PHE A 161 2.91 -5.97 -12.52
N SER A 162 2.48 -7.02 -11.83
CA SER A 162 2.72 -8.40 -12.26
C SER A 162 2.00 -8.75 -13.55
N SER A 163 0.73 -8.33 -13.70
CA SER A 163 -0.01 -8.52 -14.94
C SER A 163 0.61 -7.75 -16.11
N TRP A 164 1.11 -6.52 -15.88
CA TRP A 164 1.83 -5.77 -16.90
C TRP A 164 3.13 -6.45 -17.29
N TYR A 165 3.86 -7.01 -16.32
CA TYR A 165 5.05 -7.83 -16.60
C TYR A 165 4.68 -9.00 -17.53
N GLU A 166 3.68 -9.80 -17.17
CA GLU A 166 3.30 -10.97 -17.96
C GLU A 166 2.84 -10.61 -19.39
N ALA A 167 2.14 -9.48 -19.56
CA ALA A 167 1.60 -9.05 -20.85
C ALA A 167 2.55 -8.20 -21.72
N ARG A 168 3.68 -7.72 -21.17
CA ARG A 168 4.58 -6.75 -21.85
C ARG A 168 5.13 -7.18 -23.21
N SER A 169 5.13 -8.48 -23.52
CA SER A 169 5.64 -9.00 -24.79
C SER A 169 4.62 -8.93 -25.93
N TYR A 170 3.33 -8.74 -25.63
CA TYR A 170 2.25 -8.74 -26.63
C TYR A 170 1.22 -7.61 -26.44
N ASP A 171 1.28 -6.85 -25.35
CA ASP A 171 0.45 -5.68 -25.09
C ASP A 171 1.34 -4.44 -24.89
N GLU A 172 1.24 -3.47 -25.81
CA GLU A 172 2.03 -2.24 -25.80
C GLU A 172 1.71 -1.35 -24.59
N ASP A 173 0.46 -1.31 -24.14
CA ASP A 173 0.04 -0.53 -22.98
C ASP A 173 0.60 -1.14 -21.69
N ALA A 174 0.57 -2.47 -21.60
CA ALA A 174 1.19 -3.20 -20.50
C ALA A 174 2.71 -2.95 -20.48
N ALA A 175 3.37 -3.03 -21.63
CA ALA A 175 4.80 -2.74 -21.76
C ALA A 175 5.13 -1.31 -21.33
N LEU A 176 4.32 -0.32 -21.74
CA LEU A 176 4.49 1.08 -21.36
C LEU A 176 4.38 1.28 -19.84
N LYS A 177 3.32 0.75 -19.21
CA LYS A 177 3.08 0.87 -17.76
C LYS A 177 4.16 0.16 -16.95
N TYR A 178 4.54 -1.05 -17.36
CA TYR A 178 5.63 -1.81 -16.72
C TYR A 178 6.96 -1.03 -16.77
N ASN A 179 7.38 -0.64 -17.97
CA ASN A 179 8.65 0.06 -18.19
C ASN A 179 8.68 1.42 -17.47
N PHE A 180 7.54 2.12 -17.41
CA PHE A 180 7.41 3.34 -16.63
C PHE A 180 7.66 3.09 -15.14
N CYS A 181 6.98 2.12 -14.53
CA CYS A 181 7.15 1.79 -13.12
C CYS A 181 8.60 1.43 -12.79
N VAL A 182 9.24 0.60 -13.63
CA VAL A 182 10.66 0.26 -13.47
C VAL A 182 11.54 1.50 -13.55
N ALA A 183 11.37 2.34 -14.58
CA ALA A 183 12.21 3.51 -14.79
C ALA A 183 12.05 4.58 -13.69
N MET A 184 10.83 4.78 -13.19
CA MET A 184 10.49 5.84 -12.25
C MET A 184 10.62 5.44 -10.77
N ALA A 185 10.82 4.16 -10.44
CA ALA A 185 10.95 3.70 -9.06
C ALA A 185 11.99 4.45 -8.21
N PRO A 186 13.23 4.68 -8.69
CA PRO A 186 14.21 5.45 -7.93
C PRO A 186 13.77 6.91 -7.70
N VAL A 187 13.15 7.51 -8.72
CA VAL A 187 12.64 8.88 -8.67
C VAL A 187 11.49 8.99 -7.67
N ALA A 188 10.56 8.04 -7.70
CA ALA A 188 9.40 8.00 -6.81
C ALA A 188 9.79 7.85 -5.34
N LEU A 189 10.81 7.04 -5.03
CA LEU A 189 11.32 6.89 -3.67
C LEU A 189 11.92 8.21 -3.14
N LYS A 190 12.81 8.83 -3.91
CA LYS A 190 13.38 10.14 -3.56
C LYS A 190 12.32 11.21 -3.38
N GLU A 191 11.33 11.20 -4.27
CA GLU A 191 10.26 12.18 -4.25
C GLU A 191 9.38 12.01 -3.01
N TYR A 192 9.02 10.77 -2.65
CA TYR A 192 8.26 10.50 -1.43
C TYR A 192 9.05 10.93 -0.19
N GLU A 193 10.33 10.53 -0.08
CA GLU A 193 11.20 10.90 1.04
C GLU A 193 11.35 12.43 1.15
N TYR A 194 11.58 13.09 0.02
CA TYR A 194 11.66 14.56 -0.06
C TYR A 194 10.42 15.22 0.54
N TRP A 195 9.22 14.74 0.20
CA TRP A 195 7.99 15.30 0.74
C TRP A 195 7.77 14.93 2.20
N GLU A 196 8.03 13.68 2.62
CA GLU A 196 7.83 13.24 4.01
C GLU A 196 8.72 14.03 4.98
N GLN A 197 9.96 14.32 4.59
CA GLN A 197 10.96 14.98 5.42
C GLN A 197 11.02 16.51 5.24
N HIS A 198 10.15 17.10 4.41
CA HIS A 198 10.27 18.52 4.06
C HIS A 198 10.04 19.46 5.26
N ASP A 199 10.98 20.35 5.55
CA ASP A 199 10.91 21.21 6.75
C ASP A 199 9.68 22.12 6.82
N ALA A 200 9.08 22.47 5.67
CA ALA A 200 7.89 23.31 5.60
C ALA A 200 6.67 22.74 6.34
N TRP A 201 6.61 21.45 6.66
CA TRP A 201 5.56 20.89 7.52
C TRP A 201 5.53 21.53 8.90
N ASN A 202 6.69 21.91 9.45
CA ASN A 202 6.80 22.48 10.79
C ASN A 202 6.07 23.82 10.93
N GLY A 203 5.95 24.58 9.84
CA GLY A 203 5.20 25.84 9.82
C GLY A 203 3.68 25.69 9.73
N GLN A 204 3.17 24.49 9.46
CA GLN A 204 1.76 24.27 9.11
C GLN A 204 0.84 23.94 10.28
N ARG A 205 1.39 23.74 11.49
CA ARG A 205 0.63 23.38 12.70
C ARG A 205 -0.31 22.17 12.48
N VAL A 206 0.23 21.11 11.86
CA VAL A 206 -0.48 19.83 11.71
C VAL A 206 -0.53 19.12 13.06
N TRP A 207 -1.72 18.67 13.46
CA TRP A 207 -1.96 17.90 14.69
C TRP A 207 -1.43 16.47 14.53
N GLU A 208 -0.80 15.90 15.56
CA GLU A 208 -0.30 14.51 15.50
C GLU A 208 -1.46 13.52 15.48
N GLU A 209 -2.26 13.51 16.55
CA GLU A 209 -3.50 12.75 16.63
C GLU A 209 -4.69 13.64 16.30
N THR A 210 -5.58 13.08 15.49
CA THR A 210 -6.75 13.81 15.02
C THR A 210 -7.94 13.46 15.90
N LYS A 211 -8.87 14.41 16.08
CA LYS A 211 -10.04 14.22 16.96
C LYS A 211 -10.93 13.02 16.57
N LYS A 212 -10.77 12.48 15.35
CA LYS A 212 -11.55 11.37 14.81
C LYS A 212 -10.76 10.05 14.73
N GLY A 213 -9.55 10.02 15.30
CA GLY A 213 -8.63 8.88 15.24
C GLY A 213 -7.68 8.97 14.05
N GLY A 214 -6.58 8.23 14.15
CA GLY A 214 -5.50 8.23 13.15
C GLY A 214 -4.44 9.30 13.41
N ARG A 215 -3.23 8.99 12.98
CA ARG A 215 -2.04 9.83 13.13
C ARG A 215 -1.75 10.56 11.82
N ALA A 216 -1.75 11.89 11.83
CA ALA A 216 -1.45 12.70 10.65
C ALA A 216 0.04 13.04 10.53
N CYS A 217 0.74 13.16 11.66
CA CYS A 217 2.19 13.31 11.72
C CYS A 217 2.76 12.74 13.03
N GLN A 218 4.07 12.59 13.07
CA GLN A 218 4.85 12.29 14.28
C GLN A 218 5.92 13.37 14.45
N ARG A 219 6.20 13.75 15.69
CA ARG A 219 7.30 14.65 16.05
C ARG A 219 8.35 13.94 16.89
N ASP A 220 9.57 14.48 16.84
CA ASP A 220 10.60 14.16 17.80
C ASP A 220 10.43 14.93 19.13
N GLU A 221 11.34 14.70 20.07
CA GLU A 221 11.38 15.37 21.38
C GLU A 221 11.52 16.90 21.28
N SER A 222 12.05 17.41 20.16
CA SER A 222 12.18 18.86 19.90
C SER A 222 10.90 19.47 19.32
N GLY A 223 9.88 18.65 19.05
CA GLY A 223 8.63 19.06 18.41
C GLY A 223 8.73 19.20 16.89
N LYS A 224 9.84 18.78 16.27
CA LYS A 224 10.01 18.77 14.81
C LYS A 224 9.27 17.57 14.23
N ILE A 225 8.50 17.79 13.17
CA ILE A 225 7.85 16.72 12.41
C ILE A 225 8.92 15.83 11.75
N THR A 226 8.86 14.53 12.04
CA THR A 226 9.75 13.50 11.50
C THR A 226 9.04 12.54 10.55
N TRP A 227 7.71 12.49 10.60
CA TRP A 227 6.89 11.64 9.73
C TRP A 227 5.55 12.30 9.42
N ILE A 228 5.04 12.10 8.21
CA ILE A 228 3.73 12.56 7.75
C ILE A 228 2.94 11.36 7.21
N SER A 229 1.64 11.34 7.48
CA SER A 229 0.75 10.30 6.98
C SER A 229 0.72 10.26 5.45
N PRO A 230 0.73 9.04 4.84
CA PRO A 230 0.46 8.84 3.42
C PRO A 230 -0.81 9.54 2.93
N GLY A 231 -1.81 9.73 3.81
CA GLY A 231 -3.04 10.45 3.47
C GLY A 231 -2.82 11.90 3.02
N LEU A 232 -1.74 12.54 3.49
CA LEU A 232 -1.35 13.89 3.08
C LEU A 232 -0.31 13.86 1.95
N ILE A 233 0.61 12.90 1.95
CA ILE A 233 1.69 12.82 0.94
C ILE A 233 1.18 12.35 -0.42
N PHE A 234 0.26 11.38 -0.47
CA PHE A 234 -0.19 10.79 -1.74
C PHE A 234 -0.87 11.81 -2.67
N PRO A 235 -1.73 12.72 -2.19
CA PRO A 235 -2.22 13.84 -3.01
C PRO A 235 -1.09 14.70 -3.61
N ILE A 236 0.01 14.94 -2.87
CA ILE A 236 1.17 15.68 -3.40
C ILE A 236 1.83 14.88 -4.52
N MET A 237 2.18 13.63 -4.24
CA MET A 237 2.80 12.72 -5.20
C MET A 237 1.96 12.61 -6.48
N SER A 238 0.64 12.44 -6.34
CA SER A 238 -0.27 12.36 -7.49
C SER A 238 -0.24 13.63 -8.34
N ALA A 239 -0.21 14.80 -7.71
CA ALA A 239 -0.12 16.08 -8.40
C ALA A 239 1.25 16.30 -9.08
N MET A 240 2.32 15.64 -8.62
CA MET A 240 3.63 15.72 -9.27
C MET A 240 3.68 14.99 -10.62
N SER A 241 2.70 14.13 -10.93
CA SER A 241 2.57 13.52 -12.26
C SER A 241 2.44 14.55 -13.40
N GLU A 242 1.95 15.76 -13.12
CA GLU A 242 1.91 16.87 -14.09
C GLU A 242 3.30 17.28 -14.60
N PHE A 243 4.33 17.07 -13.79
CA PHE A 243 5.71 17.39 -14.13
C PHE A 243 6.50 16.19 -14.67
N VAL A 244 5.84 15.04 -14.85
CA VAL A 244 6.47 13.85 -15.41
C VAL A 244 6.41 13.91 -16.92
N GLU A 245 7.58 13.89 -17.54
CA GLU A 245 7.74 13.95 -18.99
C GLU A 245 8.73 12.90 -19.49
N LYS A 246 8.59 12.52 -20.76
CA LYS A 246 9.59 11.71 -21.45
C LYS A 246 10.61 12.64 -22.09
N ALA A 247 11.85 12.61 -21.60
CA ALA A 247 12.93 13.39 -22.16
C ALA A 247 13.21 13.00 -23.62
N ALA A 248 13.89 13.86 -24.37
CA ALA A 248 14.31 13.58 -25.76
C ALA A 248 15.17 12.30 -25.89
N SER A 249 15.86 11.90 -24.81
CA SER A 249 16.61 10.64 -24.73
C SER A 249 15.72 9.39 -24.58
N GLY A 250 14.41 9.55 -24.49
CA GLY A 250 13.44 8.48 -24.23
C GLY A 250 13.28 8.11 -22.76
N LYS A 251 14.05 8.72 -21.84
CA LYS A 251 13.96 8.44 -20.39
C LYS A 251 12.86 9.26 -19.74
N TRP A 252 12.11 8.63 -18.83
CA TRP A 252 11.16 9.33 -17.97
C TRP A 252 11.89 10.15 -16.90
N GLN A 253 11.39 11.36 -16.64
CA GLN A 253 11.93 12.24 -15.61
C GLN A 253 10.82 13.05 -14.95
N LEU A 254 11.04 13.40 -13.68
CA LEU A 254 10.23 14.37 -12.95
C LEU A 254 10.92 15.75 -13.02
N LYS A 255 10.35 16.69 -13.77
CA LYS A 255 10.95 18.00 -14.00
C LYS A 255 10.07 19.13 -13.45
N LYS A 256 10.25 19.41 -12.16
CA LYS A 256 9.58 20.54 -11.51
C LYS A 256 10.16 21.87 -12.04
N PRO A 257 9.33 22.84 -12.42
CA PRO A 257 9.84 24.13 -12.88
C PRO A 257 10.40 24.97 -11.73
N LYS A 258 11.33 25.88 -12.02
CA LYS A 258 11.97 26.73 -10.99
C LYS A 258 10.98 27.59 -10.18
N ILE A 259 9.85 27.93 -10.79
CA ILE A 259 8.77 28.71 -10.16
C ILE A 259 7.89 27.87 -9.22
N PHE A 260 8.00 26.54 -9.25
CA PHE A 260 7.29 25.65 -8.34
C PHE A 260 7.80 25.83 -6.91
N LYS A 261 6.88 26.03 -5.97
CA LYS A 261 7.18 26.26 -4.55
C LYS A 261 6.66 25.10 -3.71
N PRO A 262 7.55 24.26 -3.15
CA PRO A 262 7.16 23.16 -2.27
C PRO A 262 6.36 23.60 -1.03
N THR A 263 6.67 24.76 -0.48
CA THR A 263 5.96 25.36 0.66
C THR A 263 4.49 25.64 0.35
N GLU A 264 4.20 26.16 -0.85
CA GLU A 264 2.84 26.43 -1.34
C GLU A 264 2.08 25.11 -1.54
N MET A 265 2.76 24.09 -2.09
CA MET A 265 2.18 22.76 -2.28
C MET A 265 1.73 22.13 -0.95
N ILE A 266 2.61 22.18 0.05
CA ILE A 266 2.33 21.70 1.41
C ILE A 266 1.18 22.49 2.04
N ALA A 267 1.16 23.82 1.91
CA ALA A 267 0.08 24.65 2.44
C ALA A 267 -1.29 24.29 1.83
N ARG A 268 -1.34 24.01 0.52
CA ARG A 268 -2.55 23.57 -0.18
C ARG A 268 -3.07 22.23 0.33
N VAL A 269 -2.18 21.26 0.51
CA VAL A 269 -2.56 19.96 1.10
C VAL A 269 -3.10 20.11 2.50
N VAL A 270 -2.46 20.95 3.34
CA VAL A 270 -2.92 21.21 4.71
C VAL A 270 -4.29 21.87 4.72
N ALA A 271 -4.57 22.79 3.77
CA ALA A 271 -5.89 23.38 3.63
C ALA A 271 -6.96 22.33 3.30
N GLN A 272 -6.69 21.43 2.35
CA GLN A 272 -7.61 20.33 2.02
C GLN A 272 -7.77 19.35 3.18
N PHE A 273 -6.70 19.03 3.89
CA PHE A 273 -6.72 18.18 5.08
C PHE A 273 -7.65 18.76 6.16
N ARG A 274 -7.60 20.08 6.40
CA ARG A 274 -8.52 20.75 7.34
C ARG A 274 -9.97 20.69 6.88
N ASN A 275 -10.23 20.80 5.57
CA ASN A 275 -11.58 20.71 4.99
C ASN A 275 -12.21 19.31 5.17
N VAL A 276 -11.40 18.25 5.26
CA VAL A 276 -11.86 16.89 5.58
C VAL A 276 -11.80 16.59 7.09
N ASN A 277 -12.02 17.61 7.92
CA ASN A 277 -11.99 17.52 9.38
C ASN A 277 -10.65 17.05 9.96
N SER A 278 -9.55 17.29 9.24
CA SER A 278 -8.22 16.82 9.63
C SER A 278 -8.17 15.30 9.82
N ASP A 279 -8.88 14.51 9.00
CA ASP A 279 -8.83 13.05 9.02
C ASP A 279 -7.93 12.53 7.86
N PRO A 280 -6.79 11.87 8.14
CA PRO A 280 -5.86 11.43 7.10
C PRO A 280 -6.44 10.34 6.19
N MET A 281 -7.34 9.51 6.72
CA MET A 281 -8.01 8.46 5.95
C MET A 281 -9.00 9.07 4.97
N LEU A 282 -9.80 10.04 5.42
CA LEU A 282 -10.70 10.77 4.52
C LEU A 282 -9.93 11.57 3.48
N MET A 283 -8.81 12.21 3.86
CA MET A 283 -7.93 12.93 2.95
C MET A 283 -7.40 12.01 1.84
N GLY A 284 -6.79 10.87 2.22
CA GLY A 284 -6.22 9.93 1.27
C GLY A 284 -7.24 9.27 0.33
N ARG A 285 -8.53 9.25 0.72
CA ARG A 285 -9.64 8.68 -0.08
C ARG A 285 -10.45 9.72 -0.85
N SER A 286 -10.16 11.02 -0.68
CA SER A 286 -10.92 12.10 -1.29
C SER A 286 -10.42 12.44 -2.68
N GLY A 287 -11.18 12.07 -3.71
CA GLY A 287 -10.87 12.46 -5.09
C GLY A 287 -10.83 13.97 -5.29
N GLN A 288 -11.70 14.70 -4.58
CA GLN A 288 -11.73 16.17 -4.61
C GLN A 288 -10.44 16.78 -4.05
N ALA A 289 -9.88 16.19 -2.99
CA ALA A 289 -8.63 16.66 -2.42
C ALA A 289 -7.46 16.48 -3.41
N TYR A 290 -7.39 15.33 -4.09
CA TYR A 290 -6.37 15.09 -5.13
C TYR A 290 -6.50 16.10 -6.27
N GLU A 291 -7.72 16.34 -6.77
CA GLU A 291 -7.94 17.31 -7.84
C GLU A 291 -7.57 18.74 -7.41
N ALA A 292 -8.02 19.18 -6.23
CA ALA A 292 -7.73 20.52 -5.73
C ALA A 292 -6.23 20.79 -5.55
N VAL A 293 -5.49 19.76 -5.12
CA VAL A 293 -4.03 19.82 -4.93
C VAL A 293 -3.29 19.85 -6.28
N ARG A 294 -3.81 19.13 -7.27
CA ARG A 294 -3.27 19.07 -8.65
C ARG A 294 -3.39 20.36 -9.45
N ILE A 295 -4.38 21.21 -9.13
CA ILE A 295 -4.58 22.50 -9.83
C ILE A 295 -3.28 23.32 -9.88
N TYR A 296 -2.51 23.37 -8.79
CA TYR A 296 -1.29 24.18 -8.75
C TYR A 296 -0.23 23.72 -9.76
N PRO A 297 0.23 22.45 -9.74
CA PRO A 297 1.11 21.93 -10.79
C PRO A 297 0.54 22.08 -12.20
N ARG A 298 -0.74 21.76 -12.42
CA ARG A 298 -1.37 21.84 -13.75
C ARG A 298 -1.34 23.26 -14.32
N THR A 299 -1.74 24.26 -13.55
CA THR A 299 -1.70 25.67 -13.98
C THR A 299 -0.27 26.12 -14.29
N LEU A 300 0.73 25.65 -13.55
CA LEU A 300 2.12 25.96 -13.87
C LEU A 300 2.56 25.37 -15.22
N VAL A 301 2.16 24.13 -15.52
CA VAL A 301 2.44 23.50 -16.82
C VAL A 301 1.76 24.25 -17.96
N GLU A 302 0.49 24.64 -17.79
CA GLU A 302 -0.26 25.42 -18.78
C GLU A 302 0.42 26.76 -19.07
N VAL A 303 0.72 27.55 -18.02
CA VAL A 303 1.39 28.85 -18.16
C VAL A 303 2.76 28.72 -18.83
N MET A 304 3.52 27.66 -18.52
CA MET A 304 4.82 27.45 -19.15
C MET A 304 4.71 27.08 -20.64
N ARG A 305 3.71 26.26 -21.01
CA ARG A 305 3.45 25.94 -22.42
C ARG A 305 3.10 27.20 -23.22
N ASP A 306 2.32 28.10 -22.64
CA ASP A 306 1.94 29.36 -23.29
C ASP A 306 3.12 30.33 -23.43
N LEU A 307 4.13 30.26 -22.56
CA LEU A 307 5.34 31.09 -22.64
C LEU A 307 6.39 30.54 -23.62
N ASP A 308 6.37 29.23 -23.88
CA ASP A 308 7.28 28.55 -24.79
C ASP A 308 6.71 28.42 -26.23
N ALA A 309 5.43 28.78 -26.45
CA ALA A 309 4.72 28.78 -27.74
C ALA A 309 4.84 30.12 -28.49
#